data_AF-A0A9D0TIK2-F1
#
_entry.id   AF-A0A9D0TIK2-F1
#
_cell.length_a   1.000
_cell.length_b   1.000
_cell.length_c   1.000
_cell.angle_alpha   90.00
_cell.angle_beta   90.00
_cell.angle_gamma   90.00
#
_symmetry.space_group_name_H-M   'P 1'
#
loop_
_entity.id
_entity.type
_entity.pdbx_description
1 polymer ?
#
loop_
_entity_poly.entity_id
_entity_poly.type
_entity_poly.pdbx_seq_one_letter_code
_entity_poly.pdbx_strand_id
1 'polypeptide(L)'
;MIQRLLVLLLLLAFSGCGFHLRGATGTPLGDSLPELYIKGIDTEVDFGRRVAQALEANGVKLVSDHIEDDTATMVLTTPNSSRQVLSIDNKVRAREYALTSAVSFTLKRIGLPAVKQIVRVRRDLVVDPT
;
A
#
# COMPACT_ATOMS: atom_id res chain seq x y z
N MET A 1 51.05 -16.76 -1.47
CA MET A 1 50.30 -15.79 -2.30
C MET A 1 48.93 -16.30 -2.75
N ILE A 2 48.83 -17.54 -3.26
CA ILE A 2 47.58 -18.14 -3.77
C ILE A 2 46.42 -18.16 -2.75
N GLN A 3 46.68 -18.48 -1.48
CA GLN A 3 45.65 -18.46 -0.42
C GLN A 3 44.95 -17.09 -0.27
N ARG A 4 45.72 -15.99 -0.38
CA ARG A 4 45.19 -14.62 -0.24
C ARG A 4 44.33 -14.23 -1.44
N LEU A 5 44.72 -14.67 -2.64
CA LEU A 5 43.93 -14.50 -3.87
C LEU A 5 42.59 -15.23 -3.78
N LEU A 6 42.58 -16.44 -3.22
CA LEU A 6 41.38 -17.26 -3.11
C LEU A 6 40.36 -16.66 -2.12
N VAL A 7 40.84 -16.11 -1.01
CA VAL A 7 40.01 -15.36 -0.04
C VAL A 7 39.44 -14.09 -0.67
N LEU A 8 40.24 -13.35 -1.45
CA LEU A 8 39.79 -12.12 -2.12
C LEU A 8 38.70 -12.42 -3.16
N LEU A 9 38.86 -13.50 -3.93
CA LEU A 9 37.89 -13.95 -4.93
C LEU A 9 36.55 -14.36 -4.27
N LEU A 10 36.61 -15.03 -3.11
CA LEU A 10 35.43 -15.43 -2.35
C LEU A 10 34.66 -14.21 -1.81
N LEU A 11 35.36 -13.18 -1.34
CA LEU A 11 34.76 -11.93 -0.88
C LEU A 11 34.03 -11.18 -2.00
N LEU A 12 34.61 -11.14 -3.21
CA LEU A 12 33.96 -10.52 -4.38
C LEU A 12 32.73 -11.32 -4.85
N ALA A 13 32.74 -12.65 -4.71
CA ALA A 13 31.60 -13.50 -5.06
C ALA A 13 30.38 -13.26 -4.14
N PHE A 14 30.61 -12.90 -2.86
CA PHE A 14 29.53 -12.56 -1.91
C PHE A 14 28.95 -11.15 -2.13
N SER A 15 29.70 -10.19 -2.69
CA SER A 15 29.16 -8.85 -3.03
C SER A 15 28.21 -8.83 -4.23
N GLY A 16 28.09 -9.95 -4.95
CA GLY A 16 27.23 -10.09 -6.14
C GLY A 16 25.83 -10.64 -5.86
N CYS A 17 25.52 -11.05 -4.63
CA CYS A 17 24.15 -11.46 -4.29
C CYS A 17 23.29 -10.20 -4.24
N GLY A 18 22.58 -9.89 -5.32
CA GLY A 18 21.75 -8.70 -5.56
C GLY A 18 20.59 -8.44 -4.58
N PHE A 19 20.74 -8.82 -3.32
CA PHE A 19 19.97 -8.32 -2.18
C PHE A 19 20.28 -6.85 -1.97
N HIS A 20 19.60 -6.00 -2.74
CA HIS A 20 19.40 -4.62 -2.32
C HIS A 20 18.36 -4.61 -1.20
N LEU A 21 18.59 -3.77 -0.18
CA LEU A 21 17.58 -3.49 0.83
C LEU A 21 16.27 -3.08 0.13
N ARG A 22 15.22 -3.87 0.34
CA ARG A 22 13.88 -3.58 -0.19
C ARG A 22 13.43 -2.25 0.41
N GLY A 23 13.45 -1.19 -0.40
CA GLY A 23 13.15 0.18 0.02
C GLY A 23 14.24 1.21 -0.31
N ALA A 24 15.46 0.80 -0.67
CA ALA A 24 16.55 1.72 -1.02
C ALA A 24 16.58 2.14 -2.51
N THR A 25 15.79 1.47 -3.37
CA THR A 25 15.84 1.66 -4.84
C THR A 25 14.58 2.31 -5.43
N GLY A 26 13.60 2.68 -4.60
CA GLY A 26 12.51 3.56 -5.02
C GLY A 26 12.85 4.97 -4.58
N THR A 27 12.74 5.96 -5.48
CA THR A 27 12.64 7.35 -5.02
C THR A 27 11.51 7.39 -4.00
N PRO A 28 11.75 7.87 -2.76
CA PRO A 28 10.69 7.99 -1.76
C PRO A 28 9.51 8.71 -2.41
N LEU A 29 8.30 8.23 -2.14
CA LEU A 29 7.09 8.80 -2.74
C LEU A 29 7.04 10.33 -2.57
N GLY A 30 7.58 10.81 -1.45
CA GLY A 30 7.84 12.23 -1.14
C GLY A 30 8.60 13.04 -2.21
N ASP A 31 9.53 12.47 -2.98
CA ASP A 31 10.24 13.23 -4.03
C ASP A 31 9.29 13.60 -5.17
N SER A 32 8.36 12.69 -5.49
CA SER A 32 7.38 12.88 -6.55
C SER A 32 6.09 13.54 -6.05
N LEU A 33 5.77 13.38 -4.76
CA LEU A 33 4.55 13.79 -4.08
C LEU A 33 4.90 14.32 -2.68
N PRO A 34 5.51 15.51 -2.60
CA PRO A 34 6.04 16.04 -1.33
C PRO A 34 4.93 16.40 -0.35
N GLU A 35 3.85 17.02 -0.85
CA GLU A 35 2.70 17.39 -0.04
C GLU A 35 1.40 16.80 -0.63
N LEU A 36 0.53 16.36 0.26
CA LEU A 36 -0.75 15.76 -0.10
C LEU A 36 -1.85 16.15 0.88
N TYR A 37 -2.94 16.70 0.34
CA TYR A 37 -4.19 16.88 1.05
C TYR A 37 -5.12 15.67 0.81
N ILE A 38 -5.62 15.05 1.87
CA ILE A 38 -6.56 13.92 1.78
C ILE A 38 -7.97 14.41 2.07
N LYS A 39 -8.90 14.13 1.15
CA LYS A 39 -10.32 14.46 1.28
C LYS A 39 -11.18 13.20 1.23
N GLY A 40 -12.29 13.20 1.97
CA GLY A 40 -13.33 12.17 1.91
C GLY A 40 -13.26 11.11 3.01
N ILE A 41 -12.20 11.12 3.81
CA ILE A 41 -12.08 10.31 5.02
C ILE A 41 -11.33 11.10 6.11
N ASP A 42 -11.61 10.78 7.36
CA ASP A 42 -10.86 11.27 8.51
C ASP A 42 -9.52 10.52 8.64
N THR A 43 -8.41 11.25 8.57
CA THR A 43 -7.04 10.72 8.66
C THR A 43 -6.61 10.36 10.07
N GLU A 44 -7.39 10.69 11.10
CA GLU A 44 -7.02 10.43 12.50
C GLU A 44 -7.58 9.10 13.03
N VAL A 45 -8.48 8.45 12.28
CA VAL A 45 -9.18 7.24 12.72
C VAL A 45 -9.15 6.09 11.71
N ASP A 46 -9.32 4.87 12.22
CA ASP A 46 -9.56 3.64 11.47
C ASP A 46 -8.71 3.44 10.19
N PHE A 47 -9.36 3.45 9.03
CA PHE A 47 -8.72 3.25 7.73
C PHE A 47 -7.93 4.48 7.28
N GLY A 48 -8.46 5.69 7.53
CA GLY A 48 -7.78 6.92 7.15
C GLY A 48 -6.44 7.08 7.86
N ARG A 49 -6.37 6.76 9.16
CA ARG A 49 -5.11 6.74 9.92
C ARG A 49 -4.08 5.78 9.37
N ARG A 50 -4.50 4.57 8.97
CA ARG A 50 -3.59 3.59 8.36
C ARG A 50 -3.05 4.06 7.02
N VAL A 51 -3.89 4.73 6.22
CA VAL A 51 -3.46 5.34 4.96
C VAL A 51 -2.49 6.49 5.21
N ALA A 52 -2.80 7.36 6.18
CA ALA A 52 -1.96 8.49 6.55
C ALA A 52 -0.56 8.04 6.97
N GLN A 53 -0.48 7.12 7.95
CA GLN A 53 0.78 6.55 8.43
C GLN A 53 1.59 5.87 7.32
N ALA A 54 0.93 5.17 6.38
CA ALA A 54 1.61 4.54 5.26
C ALA A 54 2.21 5.57 4.29
N LEU A 55 1.53 6.69 4.04
CA LEU A 55 2.01 7.76 3.18
C LEU A 55 3.18 8.51 3.81
N GLU A 56 3.07 8.86 5.09
CA GLU A 56 4.13 9.51 5.87
C GLU A 56 5.39 8.62 5.96
N ALA A 57 5.21 7.31 6.17
CA ALA A 57 6.32 6.35 6.15
C ALA A 57 7.03 6.27 4.78
N ASN A 58 6.42 6.77 3.71
CA ASN A 58 7.01 6.88 2.37
C ASN A 58 7.45 8.32 2.03
N GLY A 59 7.54 9.21 3.02
CA GLY A 59 8.07 10.56 2.89
C GLY A 59 7.08 11.60 2.37
N VAL A 60 5.78 11.28 2.32
CA VAL A 60 4.74 12.25 1.94
C VAL A 60 4.33 13.06 3.16
N LYS A 61 4.37 14.39 3.07
CA LYS A 61 3.86 15.29 4.11
C LYS A 61 2.36 15.50 3.91
N LEU A 62 1.56 15.09 4.90
CA LEU A 62 0.13 15.34 4.89
C LEU A 62 -0.15 16.74 5.41
N VAL A 63 -0.98 17.48 4.68
CA VAL A 63 -1.41 18.82 5.07
C VAL A 63 -2.88 18.79 5.47
N SER A 64 -3.23 19.54 6.52
CA SER A 64 -4.60 19.57 7.06
C SER A 64 -5.56 20.36 6.18
N ASP A 65 -5.04 21.33 5.43
CA ASP A 65 -5.80 22.19 4.53
C ASP A 65 -5.15 22.22 3.15
N HIS A 66 -5.96 22.51 2.13
CA HIS A 66 -5.45 22.82 0.80
C HIS A 66 -4.95 24.28 0.81
N ILE A 67 -3.68 24.46 1.18
CA ILE A 67 -3.10 25.79 1.46
C ILE A 67 -2.52 26.43 0.19
N GLU A 68 -2.00 25.63 -0.75
CA GLU A 68 -1.33 26.12 -1.95
C GLU A 68 -1.94 25.55 -3.22
N ASP A 69 -1.90 26.33 -4.30
CA ASP A 69 -2.39 25.90 -5.61
C ASP A 69 -1.66 24.62 -6.08
N ASP A 70 -0.38 24.43 -5.77
CA ASP A 70 0.38 23.25 -6.21
C ASP A 70 0.18 22.00 -5.33
N THR A 71 -0.56 22.09 -4.22
CA THR A 71 -0.77 20.94 -3.32
C THR A 71 -1.60 19.85 -4.02
N ALA A 72 -1.03 18.65 -4.13
CA ALA A 72 -1.77 17.51 -4.66
C ALA A 72 -2.94 17.15 -3.74
N THR A 73 -4.09 16.81 -4.33
CA THR A 73 -5.29 16.41 -3.59
C THR A 73 -5.68 15.00 -3.94
N MET A 74 -5.77 14.13 -2.92
CA MET A 74 -6.32 12.79 -3.04
C MET A 74 -7.73 12.75 -2.45
N VAL A 75 -8.72 12.47 -3.28
CA VAL A 75 -10.09 12.18 -2.84
C VAL A 75 -10.21 10.68 -2.66
N LEU A 76 -10.32 10.22 -1.42
CA LEU A 76 -10.39 8.81 -1.04
C LEU A 76 -11.82 8.46 -0.61
N THR A 77 -12.34 7.33 -1.10
CA THR A 77 -13.66 6.83 -0.66
C THR A 77 -13.52 5.93 0.57
N THR A 78 -14.58 5.80 1.36
CA THR A 78 -14.65 4.76 2.38
C THR A 78 -14.53 3.37 1.75
N PRO A 79 -13.77 2.44 2.34
CA PRO A 79 -13.69 1.06 1.84
C PRO A 79 -15.08 0.42 1.80
N ASN A 80 -15.45 -0.15 0.66
CA ASN A 80 -16.59 -1.06 0.60
C ASN A 80 -16.09 -2.48 0.90
N SER A 81 -16.95 -3.31 1.49
CA SER A 81 -16.65 -4.72 1.72
C SER A 81 -17.85 -5.58 1.37
N SER A 82 -17.60 -6.70 0.70
CA SER A 82 -18.58 -7.72 0.36
C SER A 82 -18.12 -9.08 0.84
N ARG A 83 -19.10 -9.96 1.07
CA ARG A 83 -18.90 -11.35 1.51
C ARG A 83 -19.66 -12.27 0.58
N GLN A 84 -18.99 -13.32 0.10
CA GLN A 84 -19.57 -14.37 -0.75
C GLN A 84 -19.30 -15.74 -0.14
N VAL A 85 -20.31 -16.61 -0.08
CA VAL A 85 -20.14 -18.01 0.34
C VAL A 85 -19.35 -18.76 -0.75
N LEU A 86 -18.29 -19.46 -0.35
CA LEU A 86 -17.49 -20.30 -1.25
C LEU A 86 -17.84 -21.78 -1.10
N SER A 87 -18.14 -22.22 0.11
CA SER A 87 -18.48 -23.61 0.39
C SER A 87 -19.51 -23.73 1.53
N ILE A 88 -20.23 -24.84 1.53
CA ILE A 88 -21.23 -25.21 2.54
C ILE A 88 -20.96 -26.62 3.05
N ASP A 89 -21.42 -26.94 4.27
CA ASP A 89 -21.40 -28.30 4.80
C ASP A 89 -22.65 -29.11 4.38
N ASN A 90 -22.73 -30.35 4.86
CA ASN A 90 -23.86 -31.25 4.66
C ASN A 90 -25.18 -30.78 5.30
N LYS A 91 -25.14 -29.71 6.11
CA LYS A 91 -26.31 -29.06 6.72
C LYS A 91 -26.59 -27.69 6.08
N VAL A 92 -25.98 -27.38 4.92
CA VAL A 92 -26.15 -26.12 4.19
C VAL A 92 -25.65 -24.90 5.00
N ARG A 93 -24.70 -25.10 5.90
CA ARG A 93 -24.05 -24.00 6.64
C ARG A 93 -22.79 -23.59 5.92
N ALA A 94 -22.59 -22.28 5.74
CA ALA A 94 -21.38 -21.75 5.11
C ALA A 94 -20.12 -22.14 5.92
N ARG A 95 -19.11 -22.66 5.22
CA ARG A 95 -17.83 -23.09 5.79
C ARG A 95 -16.68 -22.19 5.37
N GLU A 96 -16.80 -21.59 4.19
CA GLU A 96 -15.82 -20.64 3.68
C GLU A 96 -16.49 -19.42 3.07
N TYR A 97 -15.86 -18.27 3.27
CA TYR A 97 -16.26 -17.00 2.69
C TYR A 97 -15.12 -16.34 1.94
N ALA A 98 -15.41 -15.80 0.76
CA ALA A 98 -14.57 -14.78 0.14
C ALA A 98 -15.00 -13.41 0.66
N LEU A 99 -14.06 -12.69 1.27
CA LEU A 99 -14.18 -11.32 1.69
C LEU A 99 -13.46 -10.44 0.65
N THR A 100 -14.21 -9.60 -0.06
CA THR A 100 -13.63 -8.62 -0.99
C THR A 100 -13.79 -7.24 -0.41
N SER A 101 -12.69 -6.51 -0.25
CA SER A 101 -12.69 -5.10 0.12
C SER A 101 -12.15 -4.26 -1.04
N ALA A 102 -12.85 -3.18 -1.38
CA ALA A 102 -12.41 -2.26 -2.43
C ALA A 102 -12.43 -0.82 -1.93
N VAL A 103 -11.43 -0.06 -2.35
CA VAL A 103 -11.34 1.38 -2.13
C VAL A 103 -11.03 2.06 -3.46
N SER A 104 -11.60 3.23 -3.70
CA SER A 104 -11.26 4.05 -4.86
C SER A 104 -10.68 5.38 -4.41
N PHE A 105 -9.74 5.89 -5.17
CA PHE A 105 -9.23 7.24 -4.98
C PHE A 105 -9.07 7.96 -6.31
N THR A 106 -9.13 9.28 -6.25
CA THR A 106 -8.77 10.16 -7.36
C THR A 106 -7.67 11.11 -6.89
N LEU A 107 -6.54 11.11 -7.57
CA LEU A 107 -5.43 12.02 -7.33
C LEU A 107 -5.50 13.17 -8.35
N LYS A 108 -5.38 14.40 -7.87
CA LYS A 108 -5.35 15.62 -8.68
C LYS A 108 -4.12 16.44 -8.31
N ARG A 109 -3.45 16.99 -9.33
CA ARG A 109 -2.37 17.98 -9.21
C ARG A 109 -2.53 18.99 -10.34
N ILE A 110 -2.13 20.24 -10.12
CA ILE A 110 -2.10 21.25 -11.18
C ILE A 110 -1.21 20.76 -12.36
N GLY A 111 -1.65 21.07 -13.57
CA GLY A 111 -0.91 20.75 -14.80
C GLY A 111 -0.90 19.26 -15.19
N LEU A 112 -1.49 18.37 -14.38
CA LEU A 112 -1.59 16.94 -14.66
C LEU A 112 -3.04 16.48 -14.74
N PRO A 113 -3.37 15.51 -15.62
CA PRO A 113 -4.69 14.91 -15.65
C PRO A 113 -4.97 14.16 -14.34
N ALA A 114 -6.22 14.20 -13.89
CA ALA A 114 -6.65 13.47 -12.71
C ALA A 114 -6.50 11.95 -12.92
N VAL A 115 -5.88 11.28 -11.97
CA VAL A 115 -5.68 9.82 -11.99
C VAL A 115 -6.70 9.17 -11.07
N LYS A 116 -7.50 8.25 -11.59
CA LYS A 116 -8.48 7.48 -10.81
C LYS A 116 -8.06 6.03 -10.73
N GLN A 117 -8.01 5.49 -9.51
CA GLN A 117 -7.62 4.10 -9.25
C GLN A 117 -8.63 3.42 -8.33
N ILE A 118 -8.82 2.11 -8.52
CA ILE A 118 -9.53 1.25 -7.59
C ILE A 118 -8.56 0.18 -7.11
N VAL A 119 -8.41 0.05 -5.80
CA VAL A 119 -7.59 -0.99 -5.15
C VAL A 119 -8.53 -2.00 -4.54
N ARG A 120 -8.29 -3.30 -4.81
CA ARG A 120 -9.11 -4.41 -4.30
C ARG A 120 -8.23 -5.42 -3.58
N VAL A 121 -8.73 -5.93 -2.46
CA VAL A 121 -8.12 -7.03 -1.71
C VAL A 121 -9.17 -8.10 -1.52
N ARG A 122 -8.81 -9.35 -1.81
CA ARG A 122 -9.62 -10.54 -1.52
C ARG A 122 -8.93 -11.38 -0.46
N ARG A 123 -9.71 -11.85 0.52
CA ARG A 123 -9.27 -12.76 1.58
C ARG A 123 -10.29 -13.89 1.68
N ASP A 124 -9.80 -15.10 1.91
CA ASP A 124 -10.66 -16.24 2.17
C ASP A 124 -10.67 -16.54 3.68
N LEU A 125 -11.86 -16.76 4.23
CA LEU A 125 -12.09 -17.02 5.64
C LEU A 125 -12.73 -18.40 5.80
N VAL A 126 -12.02 -19.31 6.47
CA VAL A 126 -12.55 -20.59 6.92
C VAL A 126 -13.23 -20.38 8.27
N VAL A 127 -14.45 -20.88 8.41
CA VAL A 127 -15.22 -20.82 9.66
C VAL A 127 -15.03 -22.13 10.40
N ASP A 128 -14.62 -22.11 11.65
CA ASP A 128 -14.55 -23.33 12.46
C ASP A 128 -15.95 -23.77 12.90
N PRO A 129 -16.30 -25.07 12.82
CA PRO A 129 -17.59 -25.54 13.27
C PRO A 129 -17.54 -25.68 14.79
N THR A 130 -18.25 -24.81 15.51
CA THR A 130 -18.57 -25.01 16.94
C THR A 130 -19.62 -26.09 17.11
#